data_AF-A0A5B1QWA4-F1
#
_entry.id   AF-A0A5B1QWA4-F1
#
_cell.length_a   1.000
_cell.length_b   1.000
_cell.length_c   1.000
_cell.angle_alpha   90.00
_cell.angle_beta   90.00
_cell.angle_gamma   90.00
#
_symmetry.space_group_name_H-M   'P 1'
#
loop_
_entity.id
_entity.type
_entity.pdbx_description
1 polymer ?
#
loop_
_entity_poly.entity_id
_entity_poly.type
_entity_poly.pdbx_seq_one_letter_code
_entity_poly.pdbx_strand_id
1 'polypeptide(L)'
;MGCWTFVPPPEVLRTILQRLLFLRSNHINAPWDIVYPPSTTNRYQLVPLKLANTVITRLHAPRTDTPHPVVPALYLSPYLDFPALGPSSAHPYFVIHEALAHLDAHAYEREMDEPLLRVYSALVHVRALWRELARWPVKRAALDLPGDLSRRLDAKGEPEVLHSRSRGPASPERMSVAE
;
A
#
# COMPACT_ATOMS: atom_id res chain seq x y z
N MET A 1 10.52 -2.30 25.08
CA MET A 1 9.76 -1.52 24.08
C MET A 1 10.21 -1.94 22.69
N GLY A 2 9.29 -2.08 21.74
CA GLY A 2 9.56 -2.69 20.43
C GLY A 2 10.54 -1.88 19.58
N CYS A 3 11.41 -2.56 18.83
CA CYS A 3 12.42 -1.93 17.97
C CYS A 3 11.96 -1.73 16.52
N TRP A 4 10.69 -2.04 16.23
CA TRP A 4 10.07 -2.08 14.92
C TRP A 4 8.57 -1.80 15.05
N THR A 5 7.94 -1.38 13.94
CA THR A 5 6.50 -1.20 13.82
C THR A 5 5.97 -1.73 12.49
N PHE A 6 4.66 -1.84 12.36
CA PHE A 6 4.01 -2.18 11.11
C PHE A 6 3.49 -0.93 10.41
N VAL A 7 3.60 -0.93 9.09
CA VAL A 7 3.02 0.12 8.25
C VAL A 7 2.20 -0.51 7.12
N PRO A 8 1.11 0.15 6.68
CA PRO A 8 0.45 -0.24 5.46
C PRO A 8 1.40 -0.11 4.25
N PRO A 9 1.32 -1.03 3.28
CA PRO A 9 2.09 -0.94 2.05
C PRO A 9 1.82 0.37 1.28
N PRO A 10 2.77 0.82 0.43
CA PRO A 10 2.61 2.05 -0.36
C PRO A 10 1.33 2.13 -1.18
N GLU A 11 0.87 1.01 -1.75
CA GLU A 11 -0.38 0.91 -2.51
C GLU A 11 -1.63 1.16 -1.65
N VAL A 12 -1.61 0.67 -0.41
CA VAL A 12 -2.70 0.90 0.56
C VAL A 12 -2.71 2.36 0.99
N LEU A 13 -1.54 2.92 1.31
CA LEU A 13 -1.40 4.34 1.67
C LEU A 13 -1.84 5.26 0.53
N ARG A 14 -1.47 4.95 -0.71
CA ARG A 14 -1.90 5.70 -1.90
C ARG A 14 -3.43 5.70 -2.05
N THR A 15 -4.05 4.52 -1.90
CA THR A 15 -5.50 4.38 -1.98
C THR A 15 -6.21 5.21 -0.91
N ILE A 16 -5.73 5.13 0.34
CA ILE A 16 -6.27 5.90 1.46
C ILE A 16 -6.12 7.40 1.18
N LEU A 17 -4.93 7.85 0.80
CA LEU A 17 -4.66 9.27 0.49
C LEU A 17 -5.58 9.78 -0.63
N GLN A 18 -5.72 9.06 -1.73
CA GLN A 18 -6.58 9.46 -2.84
C GLN A 18 -8.04 9.62 -2.41
N ARG A 19 -8.55 8.70 -1.60
CA ARG A 19 -9.91 8.77 -1.07
C ARG A 19 -10.08 9.94 -0.09
N LEU A 20 -9.13 10.15 0.81
CA LEU A 20 -9.16 11.29 1.73
C LEU A 20 -9.08 12.63 0.99
N LEU A 21 -8.27 12.73 -0.06
CA LEU A 21 -8.19 13.92 -0.91
C LEU A 21 -9.48 14.15 -1.70
N PHE A 22 -10.14 13.08 -2.17
CA PHE A 22 -11.45 13.19 -2.80
C PHE A 22 -12.51 13.69 -1.81
N LEU A 23 -12.55 13.14 -0.59
CA LEU A 23 -13.43 13.64 0.46
C LEU A 23 -13.13 15.12 0.74
N ARG A 24 -11.83 15.47 0.78
CA ARG A 24 -11.33 16.84 0.93
C ARG A 24 -11.88 17.79 -0.14
N SER A 25 -11.76 17.43 -1.41
CA SER A 25 -12.23 18.29 -2.52
C SER A 25 -13.74 18.49 -2.52
N ASN A 26 -14.50 17.61 -1.89
CA ASN A 26 -15.96 17.65 -1.87
C ASN A 26 -16.56 18.22 -0.58
N HIS A 27 -15.73 18.70 0.37
CA HIS A 27 -16.20 19.23 1.65
C HIS A 27 -17.07 18.27 2.45
N ILE A 28 -16.77 16.96 2.37
CA ILE A 28 -17.49 15.89 3.06
C ILE A 28 -16.54 14.99 3.84
N ASN A 29 -17.06 14.38 4.89
CA ASN A 29 -16.37 13.34 5.65
C ASN A 29 -17.02 11.97 5.38
N ALA A 30 -16.30 10.88 5.63
CA ALA A 30 -16.83 9.53 5.59
C ALA A 30 -16.15 8.69 6.69
N PRO A 31 -16.83 7.71 7.29
CA PRO A 31 -16.19 6.87 8.29
C PRO A 31 -15.09 5.99 7.69
N TRP A 32 -14.15 5.51 8.53
CA TRP A 32 -12.94 4.81 8.07
C TRP A 32 -13.20 3.53 7.28
N ASP A 33 -14.29 2.83 7.59
CA ASP A 33 -14.78 1.66 6.86
C ASP A 33 -15.23 2.01 5.43
N ILE A 34 -15.59 3.26 5.16
CA ILE A 34 -15.85 3.74 3.81
C ILE A 34 -14.54 4.15 3.12
N VAL A 35 -13.65 4.85 3.83
CA VAL A 35 -12.32 5.23 3.32
C VAL A 35 -11.50 3.99 2.95
N TYR A 36 -11.54 2.95 3.77
CA TYR A 36 -10.90 1.67 3.49
C TYR A 36 -11.82 0.55 3.97
N PRO A 37 -12.53 -0.15 3.07
CA PRO A 37 -13.41 -1.24 3.43
C PRO A 37 -12.69 -2.32 4.24
N PRO A 38 -13.36 -2.90 5.25
CA PRO A 38 -12.79 -4.00 6.00
C PRO A 38 -12.48 -5.16 5.04
N SER A 39 -11.19 -5.46 4.91
CA SER A 39 -10.69 -6.64 4.20
C SER A 39 -10.41 -7.75 5.21
N THR A 40 -10.68 -8.99 4.80
CA THR A 40 -10.32 -10.18 5.57
C THR A 40 -8.81 -10.44 5.57
N THR A 41 -8.07 -9.82 4.66
CA THR A 41 -6.66 -10.12 4.41
C THR A 41 -5.84 -8.84 4.15
N ASN A 42 -5.55 -8.07 5.19
CA ASN A 42 -4.61 -6.95 5.06
C ASN A 42 -3.17 -7.45 5.15
N ARG A 43 -2.28 -6.86 4.35
CA ARG A 43 -0.84 -7.08 4.39
C ARG A 43 -0.16 -5.85 4.95
N TYR A 44 0.89 -6.06 5.74
CA TYR A 44 1.67 -5.00 6.37
C TYR A 44 3.16 -5.22 6.19
N GLN A 45 3.91 -4.13 6.13
CA GLN A 45 5.36 -4.14 6.05
C GLN A 45 5.94 -3.88 7.43
N LEU A 46 6.97 -4.64 7.80
CA LEU A 46 7.73 -4.40 9.03
C LEU A 46 8.75 -3.30 8.76
N VAL A 47 8.72 -2.27 9.59
CA VAL A 47 9.61 -1.12 9.50
C VAL A 47 10.47 -1.03 10.76
N PRO A 48 11.80 -1.10 10.62
CA PRO A 48 12.71 -1.00 11.76
C PRO A 48 13.00 0.46 12.12
N LEU A 49 12.55 0.91 13.29
CA LEU A 49 12.98 2.21 13.83
C LEU A 49 14.33 2.10 14.54
N LYS A 50 14.53 1.09 15.40
CA LYS A 50 15.69 0.98 16.30
C LYS A 50 16.60 -0.22 16.03
N LEU A 51 16.27 -1.08 15.07
CA LEU A 51 16.94 -2.39 14.99
C LEU A 51 18.44 -2.35 14.66
N ALA A 52 19.11 -1.24 14.31
CA ALA A 52 20.58 -1.16 14.23
C ALA A 52 21.29 -2.39 13.61
N ASN A 53 20.76 -2.93 12.50
CA ASN A 53 21.22 -4.16 11.82
C ASN A 53 21.02 -5.50 12.58
N THR A 54 20.09 -5.54 13.54
CA THR A 54 19.74 -6.74 14.30
C THR A 54 19.25 -7.83 13.35
N VAL A 55 19.77 -9.04 13.45
CA VAL A 55 19.27 -10.17 12.66
C VAL A 55 18.00 -10.70 13.31
N ILE A 56 16.89 -10.76 12.57
CA ILE A 56 15.68 -11.42 13.06
C ILE A 56 15.76 -12.90 12.69
N THR A 57 15.82 -13.76 13.71
CA THR A 57 15.84 -15.21 13.55
C THR A 57 14.44 -15.76 13.78
N ARG A 58 13.87 -16.46 12.80
CA ARG A 58 12.59 -17.14 12.93
C ARG A 58 12.80 -18.66 12.89
N LEU A 59 12.46 -19.30 14.00
CA LEU A 59 12.33 -20.76 14.05
C LEU A 59 11.00 -21.13 13.40
N HIS A 60 11.02 -21.87 12.30
CA HIS A 60 9.79 -22.47 11.80
C HIS A 60 9.36 -23.58 12.76
N ALA A 61 8.07 -23.62 13.10
CA ALA A 61 7.54 -24.74 13.86
C ALA A 61 7.86 -26.04 13.09
N PRO A 62 8.37 -27.07 13.76
CA PRO A 62 8.66 -28.34 13.11
C PRO A 62 7.35 -28.85 12.48
N ARG A 63 7.36 -29.04 11.16
CA ARG A 63 6.33 -29.83 10.50
C ARG A 63 6.48 -31.25 11.04
N THR A 64 5.38 -31.83 11.51
CA THR A 64 5.31 -33.17 12.12
C THR A 64 5.88 -34.29 11.24
N ASP A 65 6.07 -34.04 9.94
CA ASP A 65 6.47 -35.05 8.95
C ASP A 65 7.92 -34.93 8.43
N THR A 66 8.74 -34.03 8.98
CA THR A 66 10.13 -33.84 8.48
C THR A 66 11.18 -34.30 9.50
N PRO A 67 12.01 -35.33 9.18
CA PRO A 67 13.06 -35.83 10.07
C PRO A 67 14.35 -34.98 10.09
N HIS A 68 14.38 -33.84 9.39
CA HIS A 68 15.56 -32.98 9.30
C HIS A 68 15.49 -31.78 10.24
N PRO A 69 16.62 -31.34 10.81
CA PRO A 69 16.67 -30.14 11.63
C PRO A 69 16.22 -28.92 10.81
N VAL A 70 15.24 -28.19 11.36
CA VAL A 70 14.71 -26.98 10.75
C VAL A 70 15.75 -25.88 10.86
N VAL A 71 16.35 -25.49 9.73
CA VAL A 71 17.27 -24.34 9.68
C VAL A 71 16.48 -23.07 9.97
N PRO A 72 16.91 -22.22 10.94
CA PRO A 72 16.23 -20.96 11.21
C PRO A 72 16.30 -20.02 9.99
N ALA A 73 15.18 -19.36 9.67
CA ALA A 73 15.20 -18.28 8.70
C ALA A 73 15.80 -17.02 9.34
N LEU A 74 16.76 -16.41 8.66
CA LEU A 74 17.44 -15.19 9.09
C LEU A 74 16.99 -14.05 8.18
N TYR A 75 16.54 -12.96 8.79
CA TYR A 75 16.15 -11.74 8.07
C TYR A 75 17.07 -10.60 8.49
N LEU A 76 17.64 -9.93 7.49
CA LEU A 76 18.61 -8.85 7.68
C LEU A 76 17.94 -7.51 7.38
N SER A 77 18.31 -6.46 8.12
CA SER A 77 17.90 -5.09 7.81
C SER A 77 18.26 -4.75 6.36
N PRO A 78 17.37 -4.11 5.56
CA PRO A 78 16.12 -3.44 5.96
C PRO A 78 14.87 -4.35 5.95
N TYR A 79 15.04 -5.67 6.01
CA TYR A 79 13.98 -6.67 6.14
C TYR A 79 13.02 -6.70 4.94
N LEU A 80 13.53 -6.44 3.74
CA LEU A 80 12.76 -6.46 2.49
C LEU A 80 12.22 -7.86 2.15
N ASP A 81 12.93 -8.89 2.63
CA ASP A 81 12.60 -10.30 2.50
C ASP A 81 11.82 -10.84 3.70
N PHE A 82 11.52 -9.99 4.68
CA PHE A 82 10.72 -10.40 5.83
C PHE A 82 9.34 -10.82 5.35
N PRO A 83 8.87 -12.01 5.73
CA PRO A 83 7.62 -12.53 5.24
C PRO A 83 6.53 -11.55 5.64
N ALA A 84 5.72 -11.16 4.66
CA ALA A 84 4.50 -10.44 4.94
C ALA A 84 3.81 -11.20 6.07
N LEU A 85 3.62 -10.52 7.21
CA LEU A 85 2.83 -11.11 8.27
C LEU A 85 1.49 -11.42 7.64
N GLY A 86 1.04 -12.66 7.86
CA GLY A 86 -0.08 -13.25 7.14
C GLY A 86 -1.34 -12.36 7.20
N PRO A 87 -2.41 -12.76 6.51
CA PRO A 87 -3.63 -11.96 6.44
C PRO A 87 -4.03 -11.47 7.83
N SER A 88 -3.91 -10.16 8.03
CA SER A 88 -4.24 -9.50 9.28
C SER A 88 -5.64 -8.92 9.16
N SER A 89 -6.46 -9.19 10.17
CA SER A 89 -7.76 -8.52 10.33
C SER A 89 -7.63 -7.11 10.87
N ALA A 90 -6.42 -6.68 11.28
CA ALA A 90 -6.19 -5.33 11.74
C ALA A 90 -6.49 -4.37 10.58
N HIS A 91 -7.30 -3.36 10.86
CA HIS A 91 -7.64 -2.32 9.91
C HIS A 91 -6.47 -1.32 9.77
N PRO A 92 -6.17 -0.79 8.56
CA PRO A 92 -5.04 0.13 8.37
C PRO A 92 -5.07 1.34 9.30
N TYR A 93 -6.25 1.84 9.66
CA TYR A 93 -6.42 2.90 10.65
C TYR A 93 -5.60 2.66 11.93
N PHE A 94 -5.76 1.48 12.56
CA PHE A 94 -5.08 1.17 13.82
C PHE A 94 -3.57 1.06 13.60
N VAL A 95 -3.16 0.43 12.51
CA VAL A 95 -1.74 0.28 12.15
C VAL A 95 -1.07 1.65 11.96
N ILE A 96 -1.73 2.59 11.28
CA ILE A 96 -1.23 3.95 11.08
C ILE A 96 -1.09 4.69 12.42
N HIS A 97 -2.07 4.56 13.31
CA HIS A 97 -2.03 5.21 14.63
C HIS A 97 -0.89 4.68 15.50
N GLU A 98 -0.73 3.35 15.57
CA GLU A 98 0.36 2.70 16.30
C GLU A 98 1.72 3.05 15.71
N ALA A 99 1.86 3.04 14.38
CA ALA A 99 3.11 3.41 13.71
C ALA A 99 3.54 4.85 14.02
N LEU A 100 2.60 5.79 14.03
CA LEU A 100 2.90 7.19 14.36
C LEU A 100 3.23 7.38 15.84
N ALA A 101 2.52 6.71 16.75
CA ALA A 101 2.87 6.74 18.17
C ALA A 101 4.27 6.16 18.42
N HIS A 102 4.63 5.10 17.68
CA HIS A 102 5.95 4.50 17.74
C HIS A 102 7.03 5.44 17.17
N LEU A 103 6.76 6.13 16.05
CA LEU A 103 7.66 7.17 15.54
C LEU A 103 7.87 8.28 16.57
N ASP A 104 6.79 8.81 17.15
CA ASP A 104 6.85 9.90 18.11
C ASP A 104 7.69 9.51 19.35
N ALA A 105 7.63 8.25 19.78
CA ALA A 105 8.43 7.71 20.88
C ALA A 105 9.93 7.56 20.55
N HIS A 106 10.29 7.45 19.27
CA HIS A 106 11.65 7.16 18.81
C HIS A 106 12.25 8.25 17.92
N ALA A 107 11.58 9.42 17.80
CA ALA A 107 11.93 10.49 16.87
C ALA A 107 13.37 11.03 17.00
N TYR A 108 13.99 10.90 18.17
CA TYR A 108 15.34 11.38 18.46
C TYR A 108 16.42 10.29 18.38
N GLU A 109 16.03 9.03 18.20
CA GLU A 109 16.95 7.90 18.38
C GLU A 109 17.71 7.50 17.10
N ARG A 110 17.30 8.01 15.91
CA ARG A 110 17.93 7.60 14.65
C ARG A 110 17.76 8.63 13.53
N GLU A 111 18.80 8.77 12.69
CA GLU A 111 18.66 9.35 11.36
C GLU A 111 17.78 8.45 10.49
N MET A 112 16.62 8.96 10.08
CA MET A 112 15.74 8.25 9.17
C MET A 112 16.29 8.30 7.75
N ASP A 113 16.33 7.14 7.11
CA ASP A 113 16.63 7.08 5.69
C ASP A 113 15.47 7.66 4.85
N GLU A 114 15.77 8.02 3.61
CA GLU A 114 14.82 8.62 2.67
C GLU A 114 13.56 7.74 2.45
N PRO A 115 13.66 6.41 2.27
CA PRO A 115 12.49 5.54 2.17
C PRO A 115 11.57 5.59 3.40
N LEU A 116 12.14 5.55 4.62
CA LEU A 116 11.37 5.65 5.85
C LEU A 116 10.73 7.03 6.00
N LEU A 117 11.45 8.10 5.66
CA LEU A 117 10.90 9.46 5.64
C LEU A 117 9.66 9.56 4.75
N ARG A 118 9.69 8.94 3.57
CA ARG A 118 8.52 8.93 2.66
C ARG A 118 7.33 8.19 3.26
N VAL A 119 7.56 7.01 3.86
CA VAL A 119 6.50 6.24 4.52
C VAL A 119 5.87 7.06 5.65
N TYR A 120 6.67 7.55 6.59
CA TYR A 120 6.13 8.29 7.74
C TYR A 120 5.54 9.65 7.37
N SER A 121 6.08 10.33 6.36
CA SER A 121 5.46 11.53 5.79
C SER A 121 4.06 11.23 5.26
N ALA A 122 3.88 10.12 4.53
CA ALA A 122 2.57 9.69 4.07
C ALA A 122 1.62 9.37 5.24
N LEU A 123 2.10 8.69 6.30
CA LEU A 123 1.29 8.41 7.50
C LEU A 123 0.83 9.70 8.20
N VAL A 124 1.74 10.66 8.38
CA VAL A 124 1.43 11.96 8.97
C VAL A 124 0.40 12.70 8.12
N HIS A 125 0.55 12.67 6.80
CA HIS A 125 -0.37 13.31 5.87
C HIS A 125 -1.77 12.67 5.92
N VAL A 126 -1.86 11.34 5.98
CA VAL A 126 -3.12 10.61 6.19
C VAL A 126 -3.79 11.05 7.50
N ARG A 127 -3.04 11.08 8.62
CA ARG A 127 -3.56 11.51 9.93
C ARG A 127 -4.04 12.97 9.90
N ALA A 128 -3.30 13.85 9.23
CA ALA A 128 -3.65 15.26 9.10
C ALA A 128 -4.93 15.48 8.29
N LEU A 129 -5.02 14.86 7.10
CA LEU A 129 -6.23 14.90 6.27
C LEU A 129 -7.44 14.37 7.04
N TRP A 130 -7.29 13.23 7.70
CA TRP A 130 -8.38 12.65 8.49
C TRP A 130 -8.91 13.61 9.57
N ARG A 131 -8.00 14.28 10.31
CA ARG A 131 -8.36 15.29 11.31
C ARG A 131 -9.02 16.54 10.70
N GLU A 132 -8.59 16.95 9.50
CA GLU A 132 -9.20 18.06 8.76
C GLU A 132 -10.65 17.73 8.37
N LEU A 133 -10.87 16.55 7.78
CA LEU A 133 -12.19 16.07 7.36
C LEU A 133 -13.17 15.91 8.52
N ALA A 134 -12.69 15.64 9.74
CA ALA A 134 -13.53 15.51 10.92
C ALA A 134 -14.42 16.74 11.20
N ARG A 135 -14.10 17.90 10.60
CA ARG A 135 -14.88 19.15 10.70
C ARG A 135 -16.08 19.21 9.77
N TRP A 136 -16.23 18.25 8.86
CA TRP A 136 -17.19 18.29 7.76
C TRP A 136 -18.32 17.28 7.94
N PRO A 137 -19.48 17.47 7.28
CA PRO A 137 -20.61 16.56 7.40
C PRO A 137 -20.25 15.15 6.92
N VAL A 138 -20.61 14.15 7.72
CA VAL A 138 -20.39 12.74 7.40
C VAL A 138 -21.43 12.27 6.38
N LYS A 139 -20.97 11.71 5.26
CA LYS A 139 -21.79 11.05 4.26
C LYS A 139 -21.30 9.62 4.06
N ARG A 140 -22.13 8.63 4.39
CA ARG A 140 -21.76 7.21 4.25
C ARG A 140 -21.70 6.76 2.78
N ALA A 141 -22.56 7.32 1.93
CA ALA A 141 -22.55 7.12 0.48
C ALA A 141 -21.51 7.99 -0.26
N ALA A 142 -20.57 8.64 0.46
CA ALA A 142 -19.64 9.59 -0.14
C ALA A 142 -18.72 9.00 -1.21
N LEU A 143 -18.39 7.71 -1.05
CA LEU A 143 -17.50 6.97 -1.94
C LEU A 143 -18.24 5.88 -2.73
N ASP A 144 -19.57 5.99 -2.88
CA ASP A 144 -20.35 5.20 -3.85
C ASP A 144 -19.96 5.65 -5.26
N LEU A 145 -18.74 5.33 -5.65
CA LEU A 145 -18.15 5.61 -6.93
C LEU A 145 -18.33 4.35 -7.79
N PRO A 146 -18.82 4.46 -9.03
CA PRO A 146 -18.78 3.34 -9.96
C PRO A 146 -17.32 2.87 -10.10
N GLY A 147 -17.13 1.55 -10.24
CA GLY A 147 -15.82 0.86 -10.21
C GLY A 147 -14.75 1.36 -11.21
N ASP A 148 -15.05 2.38 -12.00
CA ASP A 148 -14.15 3.05 -12.92
C ASP A 148 -13.06 3.90 -12.24
N LEU A 149 -13.24 4.40 -11.01
CA LEU A 149 -12.14 5.10 -10.34
C LEU A 149 -11.05 4.15 -9.84
N SER A 150 -11.40 2.94 -9.37
CA SER A 150 -10.38 1.91 -9.11
C SER A 150 -9.58 1.58 -10.39
N ARG A 151 -10.26 1.41 -11.53
CA ARG A 151 -9.59 1.12 -12.81
C ARG A 151 -8.76 2.29 -13.36
N ARG A 152 -9.21 3.54 -13.20
CA ARG A 152 -8.46 4.74 -13.64
C ARG A 152 -7.25 5.05 -12.77
N LEU A 153 -7.26 4.63 -11.51
CA LEU A 153 -6.13 4.77 -10.59
C LEU A 153 -5.05 3.72 -10.85
N ASP A 154 -5.42 2.53 -11.33
CA ASP A 154 -4.50 1.48 -11.77
C ASP A 154 -3.91 1.77 -13.16
N ALA A 155 -4.67 2.40 -14.07
CA ALA A 155 -4.25 2.65 -15.46
C ALA A 155 -3.23 3.80 -15.65
N LYS A 156 -2.87 4.55 -14.61
CA LYS A 156 -1.94 5.69 -14.72
C LYS A 156 -0.48 5.36 -14.43
N GLY A 157 -0.13 4.06 -14.45
CA GLY A 157 1.20 3.53 -14.10
C GLY A 157 1.99 2.88 -15.23
N GLU A 158 1.46 2.77 -16.46
CA GLU A 158 2.22 2.25 -17.59
C GLU A 158 2.65 3.38 -18.54
N PRO A 159 3.95 3.45 -18.94
CA PRO A 159 4.36 4.32 -20.03
C PRO A 159 3.80 3.73 -21.32
N GLU A 160 2.88 4.46 -21.94
CA GLU A 160 2.35 4.15 -23.26
C GLU A 160 3.49 4.19 -24.29
N VAL A 161 4.05 3.02 -24.60
CA VAL A 161 5.02 2.86 -25.69
C VAL A 161 4.25 3.08 -27.00
N LEU A 162 4.36 4.29 -27.54
CA LEU A 162 3.94 4.64 -28.90
C LEU A 162 4.56 3.66 -29.91
N HIS A 163 3.80 2.65 -30.33
CA HIS A 163 4.07 1.95 -31.57
C HIS A 163 3.46 2.76 -32.72
N SER A 164 4.29 3.65 -33.27
CA SER A 164 4.09 4.29 -34.57
C SER A 164 3.88 3.21 -35.63
N ARG A 165 2.62 2.98 -36.01
CA ARG A 165 2.25 2.07 -37.09
C ARG A 165 2.49 2.78 -38.43
N SER A 166 3.65 2.52 -39.05
CA SER A 166 3.94 2.93 -40.42
C SER A 166 2.87 2.42 -41.38
N ARG A 167 2.23 3.36 -42.10
CA ARG A 167 1.46 3.09 -43.32
C ARG A 167 2.40 2.65 -44.44
N GLY A 168 2.09 1.53 -45.07
CA GLY A 168 2.61 1.10 -46.37
C GLY A 168 1.46 0.74 -47.31
N PRO A 169 1.60 0.91 -48.64
CA PRO A 169 0.53 1.38 -49.50
C PRO A 169 -0.27 0.28 -50.21
N ALA A 170 -1.43 0.70 -50.71
CA ALA A 170 -2.38 -0.03 -51.53
C ALA A 170 -1.85 -0.33 -52.96
N SER A 171 -2.34 -1.43 -53.55
CA SER A 171 -2.40 -1.68 -55.00
C SER A 171 -3.25 -2.92 -55.32
N PRO A 172 -3.79 -3.08 -56.56
CA PRO A 172 -5.24 -3.17 -56.76
C PRO A 172 -5.73 -4.44 -57.50
N GLU A 173 -7.07 -4.53 -57.57
CA GLU A 173 -7.93 -5.09 -58.63
C GLU A 173 -7.58 -6.45 -59.28
N ARG A 174 -8.51 -7.41 -59.13
CA ARG A 174 -8.80 -8.42 -60.16
C ARG A 174 -10.30 -8.46 -60.44
N MET A 175 -10.66 -7.97 -61.63
CA MET A 175 -11.91 -8.28 -62.32
C MET A 175 -11.95 -9.78 -62.66
N SER A 176 -13.10 -10.41 -62.43
CA SER A 176 -13.48 -11.65 -63.11
C SER A 176 -14.94 -11.50 -63.52
N VAL A 177 -15.15 -11.40 -64.83
CA VAL A 177 -16.47 -11.49 -65.49
C VAL A 177 -16.52 -12.90 -66.08
N ALA A 178 -17.58 -13.65 -65.75
CA ALA A 178 -17.88 -14.93 -66.37
C ALA A 178 -18.93 -14.72 -67.48
N GLU A 179 -18.69 -15.34 -68.62
CA GLU A 179 -19.67 -15.60 -69.70
C GLU A 179 -20.65 -16.72 -69.31
#